data_AF-A0AAN0JPV6-F1
#
_entry.id   AF-A0AAN0JPV6-F1
#
_cell.length_a   1.000
_cell.length_b   1.000
_cell.length_c   1.000
_cell.angle_alpha   90.00
_cell.angle_beta   90.00
_cell.angle_gamma   90.00
#
_symmetry.space_group_name_H-M   'P 1'
#
loop_
_entity.id
_entity.type
_entity.pdbx_description
1 polymer ?
#
loop_
_entity_poly.entity_id
_entity_poly.type
_entity_poly.pdbx_seq_one_letter_code
_entity_poly.pdbx_strand_id
1 'polypeptide(L)'
;MITGVITVPNNLNTFTVNVSLSNNGGEFPLTPSFVFGIIGPVTDIDSSIDNCSTIDITWTAPTVDDRVSILYYNLSIHDDITDQFLRSVSVYDTSYQFVDNNLFIHCYTYVITGANELGEGISNNDTFSYQRGTYTFFMLICLLIFHST
;
A
#
# COMPACT_ATOMS: atom_id res chain seq x y z
N MET A 1 33.50 -10.86 -14.31
CA MET A 1 32.34 -10.17 -13.72
C MET A 1 32.86 -8.90 -13.08
N ILE A 2 32.43 -7.73 -13.57
CA ILE A 2 32.76 -6.44 -12.93
C ILE A 2 31.58 -6.12 -12.01
N THR A 3 31.86 -5.94 -10.73
CA THR A 3 30.88 -5.53 -9.72
C THR A 3 31.24 -4.14 -9.23
N GLY A 4 30.29 -3.22 -9.27
CA GLY A 4 30.42 -1.88 -8.69
C GLY A 4 29.42 -1.72 -7.54
N VAL A 5 29.86 -1.12 -6.44
CA VAL A 5 28.99 -0.72 -5.33
C VAL A 5 28.87 0.79 -5.36
N ILE A 6 27.65 1.29 -5.49
CA ILE A 6 27.34 2.71 -5.33
C ILE A 6 26.48 2.84 -4.08
N THR A 7 26.92 3.67 -3.14
CA THR A 7 26.08 4.12 -2.03
C THR A 7 25.19 5.25 -2.52
N VAL A 8 23.90 5.01 -2.59
CA VAL A 8 22.91 6.02 -2.98
C VAL A 8 22.66 6.94 -1.78
N PRO A 9 22.67 8.29 -1.95
CA PRO A 9 22.29 9.22 -0.90
C PRO A 9 20.91 8.90 -0.29
N ASN A 10 20.79 9.06 1.02
CA ASN A 10 19.71 8.60 1.88
C ASN A 10 18.37 9.34 1.66
N ASN A 11 18.30 10.22 0.67
CA ASN A 11 17.21 11.18 0.44
C ASN A 11 16.76 11.22 -1.03
N LEU A 12 17.08 10.18 -1.81
CA LEU A 12 16.62 10.05 -3.19
C LEU A 12 15.37 9.17 -3.25
N ASN A 13 14.26 9.75 -3.73
CA ASN A 13 13.02 9.03 -3.97
C ASN A 13 13.07 8.22 -5.27
N THR A 14 13.98 8.58 -6.18
CA THR A 14 14.19 7.91 -7.46
C THR A 14 15.62 8.13 -7.94
N PHE A 15 16.21 7.14 -8.58
CA PHE A 15 17.45 7.27 -9.32
C PHE A 15 17.41 6.43 -10.61
N THR A 16 18.10 6.93 -11.63
CA THR A 16 18.22 6.28 -12.93
C THR A 16 19.66 5.82 -13.11
N VAL A 17 19.84 4.56 -13.49
CA VAL A 17 21.17 4.02 -13.79
C VAL A 17 21.34 3.90 -15.29
N ASN A 18 22.33 4.61 -15.81
CA ASN A 18 22.78 4.52 -17.19
C ASN A 18 24.09 3.73 -17.23
N VAL A 19 24.14 2.66 -18.01
CA VAL A 19 25.35 1.87 -18.19
C VAL A 19 25.83 2.02 -19.63
N SER A 20 27.09 2.42 -19.79
CA SER A 20 27.80 2.46 -21.06
C SER A 20 29.10 1.66 -20.95
N LEU A 21 29.53 1.10 -22.08
CA LEU A 21 30.75 0.32 -22.19
C LEU A 21 31.57 0.91 -23.33
N SER A 22 32.83 1.26 -23.06
CA SER A 22 33.75 1.78 -24.09
C SER A 22 35.12 1.16 -23.97
N ASN A 23 35.79 0.97 -25.11
CA ASN A 23 37.19 0.55 -25.19
C ASN A 23 37.88 1.23 -26.38
N ASN A 24 39.15 0.92 -26.62
CA ASN A 24 39.91 1.49 -27.74
C ASN A 24 39.32 1.19 -29.13
N GLY A 25 38.42 0.21 -29.24
CA GLY A 25 37.69 -0.15 -30.46
C GLY A 25 36.32 0.54 -30.61
N GLY A 26 35.88 1.36 -29.65
CA GLY A 26 34.66 2.14 -29.72
C GLY A 26 33.74 2.02 -28.51
N GLU A 27 32.55 2.59 -28.63
CA GLU A 27 31.48 2.53 -27.63
C GLU A 27 30.46 1.45 -28.01
N PHE A 28 30.06 0.64 -27.02
CA PHE A 28 28.91 -0.23 -27.14
C PHE A 28 27.62 0.60 -27.00
N PRO A 29 26.55 0.27 -27.74
CA PRO A 29 25.28 0.96 -27.61
C PRO A 29 24.79 0.92 -26.16
N LEU A 30 24.23 2.05 -25.71
CA LEU A 30 23.69 2.21 -24.36
C LEU A 30 22.72 1.07 -24.06
N THR A 31 22.98 0.34 -22.97
CA THR A 31 21.94 -0.51 -22.40
C THR A 31 20.79 0.38 -21.93
N PRO A 32 19.52 -0.07 -22.05
CA PRO A 32 18.39 0.68 -21.53
C PRO A 32 18.65 1.11 -20.09
N SER A 33 18.37 2.38 -19.82
CA SER A 33 18.40 2.88 -18.46
C SER A 33 17.35 2.17 -17.63
N PHE A 34 17.62 1.96 -16.35
CA PHE A 34 16.64 1.43 -15.42
C PHE A 34 16.44 2.40 -14.27
N VAL A 35 15.20 2.49 -13.82
CA VAL A 35 14.76 3.43 -12.79
C VAL A 35 14.48 2.66 -11.52
N PHE A 36 15.13 3.05 -10.44
CA PHE A 36 14.81 2.60 -9.10
C PHE A 36 14.13 3.74 -8.37
N GLY A 37 13.05 3.44 -7.65
CA GLY A 37 12.34 4.45 -6.89
C GLY A 37 11.60 3.85 -5.71
N ILE A 38 11.14 4.75 -4.85
CA ILE A 38 10.21 4.41 -3.78
C ILE A 38 8.91 3.88 -4.39
N ILE A 39 8.17 3.10 -3.61
CA ILE A 39 6.94 2.46 -4.07
C ILE A 39 5.86 3.51 -4.33
N GLY A 40 5.15 3.37 -5.45
CA GLY A 40 3.98 4.21 -5.75
C GLY A 40 2.79 3.91 -4.82
N PRO A 41 1.71 4.70 -4.89
CA PRO A 41 0.51 4.47 -4.09
C PRO A 41 -0.19 3.16 -4.49
N VAL A 42 -0.78 2.48 -3.50
CA VAL A 42 -1.73 1.39 -3.77
C VAL A 42 -3.01 1.94 -4.39
N THR A 43 -3.75 1.11 -5.11
CA THR A 43 -5.06 1.47 -5.70
C THR A 43 -6.14 0.52 -5.21
N ASP A 44 -7.39 0.84 -5.54
CA ASP A 44 -8.55 -0.04 -5.28
C ASP A 44 -8.61 -0.54 -3.84
N ILE A 45 -8.40 0.37 -2.88
CA ILE A 45 -8.60 0.06 -1.47
C ILE A 45 -10.07 -0.25 -1.31
N ASP A 46 -10.37 -1.42 -0.79
CA ASP A 46 -11.73 -1.87 -0.55
C ASP A 46 -11.81 -2.50 0.83
N SER A 47 -13.01 -2.47 1.39
CA SER A 47 -13.26 -3.10 2.67
C SER A 47 -14.58 -3.85 2.66
N SER A 48 -14.57 -5.00 3.32
CA SER A 48 -15.75 -5.81 3.51
C SER A 48 -15.85 -6.27 4.95
N ILE A 49 -17.02 -6.77 5.33
CA ILE A 49 -17.29 -7.22 6.68
C ILE A 49 -17.93 -8.60 6.64
N ASP A 50 -17.41 -9.50 7.46
CA ASP A 50 -18.00 -10.78 7.77
C ASP A 50 -18.51 -10.80 9.22
N ASN A 51 -19.65 -11.46 9.42
CA ASN A 51 -20.27 -11.69 10.73
C ASN A 51 -20.45 -10.44 11.62
N CYS A 52 -20.51 -9.24 11.03
CA CYS A 52 -20.69 -7.99 11.77
C CYS A 52 -19.64 -7.76 12.87
N SER A 53 -18.41 -8.25 12.67
CA SER A 53 -17.29 -8.02 13.58
C SER A 53 -15.93 -8.16 12.91
N THR A 54 -15.84 -8.98 11.86
CA THR A 54 -14.58 -9.25 11.17
C THR A 54 -14.51 -8.36 9.95
N ILE A 55 -13.52 -7.49 9.90
CA ILE A 55 -13.29 -6.56 8.79
C ILE A 55 -12.14 -7.12 7.96
N ASP A 56 -12.39 -7.22 6.66
CA ASP A 56 -11.39 -7.52 5.65
C ASP A 56 -11.09 -6.24 4.86
N ILE A 57 -9.81 -5.90 4.73
CA ILE A 57 -9.32 -4.80 3.89
C ILE A 57 -8.48 -5.41 2.78
N THR A 58 -8.70 -4.96 1.56
CA THR A 58 -7.92 -5.35 0.37
C THR A 58 -7.45 -4.11 -0.38
N TRP A 59 -6.37 -4.25 -1.14
CA TRP A 59 -5.91 -3.22 -2.08
C TRP A 59 -5.21 -3.87 -3.27
N THR A 60 -5.01 -3.10 -4.34
CA THR A 60 -4.20 -3.49 -5.49
C THR A 60 -2.77 -2.97 -5.30
N ALA A 61 -1.79 -3.87 -5.45
CA ALA A 61 -0.38 -3.49 -5.44
C ALA A 61 -0.04 -2.53 -6.59
N PRO A 62 0.80 -1.50 -6.37
CA PRO A 62 1.25 -0.63 -7.44
C PRO A 62 2.04 -1.42 -8.49
N THR A 63 1.96 -0.98 -9.75
CA THR A 63 2.84 -1.50 -10.80
C THR A 63 4.27 -1.05 -10.53
N VAL A 64 5.16 -2.02 -10.35
CA VAL A 64 6.60 -1.81 -10.14
C VAL A 64 7.37 -2.47 -11.27
N ASP A 65 8.51 -1.89 -11.65
CA ASP A 65 9.50 -2.58 -12.50
C ASP A 65 9.96 -3.86 -11.78
N ASP A 66 10.17 -4.95 -12.51
CA ASP A 66 10.51 -6.29 -12.04
C ASP A 66 11.69 -6.31 -11.03
N ARG A 67 12.51 -5.27 -11.06
CA ARG A 67 13.71 -5.09 -10.24
C ARG A 67 13.45 -4.40 -8.91
N VAL A 68 12.27 -3.83 -8.70
CA VAL A 68 11.85 -3.16 -7.47
C VAL A 68 10.86 -4.07 -6.75
N SER A 69 11.33 -4.69 -5.66
CA SER A 69 10.47 -5.54 -4.81
C SER A 69 9.80 -4.70 -3.72
N ILE A 70 8.48 -4.88 -3.57
CA ILE A 70 7.75 -4.40 -2.40
C ILE A 70 8.01 -5.39 -1.27
N LEU A 71 8.57 -4.92 -0.16
CA LEU A 71 8.91 -5.76 0.99
C LEU A 71 7.71 -5.99 1.91
N TYR A 72 6.94 -4.93 2.15
CA TYR A 72 5.71 -4.94 2.95
C TYR A 72 4.91 -3.65 2.72
N TYR A 73 3.69 -3.63 3.22
CA TYR A 73 2.84 -2.44 3.34
C TYR A 73 2.72 -2.05 4.81
N ASN A 74 2.90 -0.77 5.12
CA ASN A 74 2.53 -0.20 6.41
C ASN A 74 1.07 0.24 6.32
N LEU A 75 0.18 -0.47 7.01
CA LEU A 75 -1.25 -0.15 7.13
C LEU A 75 -1.47 0.57 8.45
N SER A 76 -1.90 1.84 8.39
CA SER A 76 -2.32 2.63 9.54
C SER A 76 -3.83 2.83 9.50
N ILE A 77 -4.50 2.59 10.62
CA ILE A 77 -5.95 2.64 10.76
C ILE A 77 -6.29 3.77 11.71
N HIS A 78 -7.13 4.68 11.24
CA HIS A 78 -7.62 5.83 12.00
C HIS A 78 -9.14 5.80 12.10
N ASP A 79 -9.67 6.41 13.15
CA ASP A 79 -11.09 6.75 13.25
C ASP A 79 -11.28 8.22 12.86
N ASP A 80 -11.86 8.45 11.68
CA ASP A 80 -12.12 9.75 11.07
C ASP A 80 -13.12 10.59 11.88
N ILE A 81 -13.99 9.95 12.67
CA ILE A 81 -14.95 10.67 13.53
C ILE A 81 -14.22 11.36 14.68
N THR A 82 -13.25 10.67 15.27
CA THR A 82 -12.55 11.11 16.49
C THR A 82 -11.14 11.62 16.23
N ASP A 83 -10.66 11.55 14.98
CA ASP A 83 -9.27 11.79 14.57
C ASP A 83 -8.27 10.96 15.40
N GLN A 84 -8.68 9.74 15.81
CA GLN A 84 -7.86 8.87 16.64
C GLN A 84 -7.10 7.85 15.81
N PHE A 85 -5.81 7.71 16.10
CA PHE A 85 -5.03 6.57 15.63
C PHE A 85 -5.44 5.30 16.39
N LEU A 86 -5.90 4.29 15.66
CA LEU A 86 -6.33 3.02 16.23
C LEU A 86 -5.17 2.01 16.28
N ARG A 87 -4.50 1.78 15.15
CA ARG A 87 -3.29 0.95 15.08
C ARG A 87 -2.49 1.13 13.79
N SER A 88 -1.29 0.56 13.78
CA SER A 88 -0.49 0.32 12.58
C SER A 88 0.01 -1.12 12.57
N VAL A 89 0.14 -1.70 11.37
CA VAL A 89 0.62 -3.06 11.15
C VAL A 89 1.41 -3.16 9.83
N SER A 90 2.48 -3.96 9.84
CA SER A 90 3.19 -4.34 8.62
C SER A 90 2.52 -5.57 7.99
N VAL A 91 2.11 -5.45 6.74
CA VAL A 91 1.39 -6.48 5.97
C VAL A 91 2.24 -6.92 4.78
N TYR A 92 2.41 -8.23 4.61
CA TYR A 92 3.27 -8.82 3.56
C TYR A 92 2.48 -9.30 2.32
N ASP A 93 1.17 -9.05 2.32
CA ASP A 93 0.23 -9.37 1.25
C ASP A 93 -0.61 -8.12 0.94
N THR A 94 -1.55 -8.20 0.00
CA THR A 94 -2.43 -7.09 -0.37
C THR A 94 -3.80 -7.17 0.33
N SER A 95 -3.85 -7.82 1.49
CA SER A 95 -5.04 -7.92 2.32
C SER A 95 -4.71 -8.02 3.80
N TYR A 96 -5.61 -7.54 4.65
CA TYR A 96 -5.48 -7.63 6.10
C TYR A 96 -6.85 -7.77 6.77
N GLN A 97 -6.94 -8.71 7.71
CA GLN A 97 -8.16 -8.99 8.47
C GLN A 97 -7.97 -8.65 9.94
N PHE A 98 -8.98 -8.04 10.56
CA PHE A 98 -9.03 -7.82 12.00
C PHE A 98 -10.47 -7.85 12.52
N VAL A 99 -10.61 -7.96 13.85
CA VAL A 99 -11.92 -8.01 14.51
C VAL A 99 -12.14 -6.72 15.30
N ASP A 100 -13.31 -6.12 15.14
CA ASP A 100 -13.83 -5.03 15.96
C ASP A 100 -15.31 -5.27 16.31
N ASN A 101 -15.60 -5.45 17.61
CA ASN A 101 -16.97 -5.68 18.08
C ASN A 101 -17.80 -4.40 18.18
N ASN A 102 -17.17 -3.22 18.08
CA ASN A 102 -17.80 -1.90 18.15
C ASN A 102 -17.77 -1.17 16.80
N LEU A 103 -17.54 -1.88 15.68
CA LEU A 103 -17.30 -1.29 14.36
C LEU A 103 -18.26 -0.18 13.88
N PHE A 104 -19.50 -0.13 14.36
CA PHE A 104 -20.50 0.87 13.93
C PHE A 104 -20.29 2.26 14.52
N ILE A 105 -19.40 2.41 15.51
CA ILE A 105 -19.10 3.72 16.11
C ILE A 105 -17.91 4.41 15.42
N HIS A 106 -17.25 3.72 14.49
CA HIS A 106 -16.04 4.19 13.82
C HIS A 106 -16.33 4.53 12.35
N CYS A 107 -15.61 5.53 11.84
CA CYS A 107 -15.43 5.73 10.41
C CYS A 107 -13.95 5.50 10.13
N TYR A 108 -13.61 4.37 9.52
CA TYR A 108 -12.23 3.95 9.40
C TYR A 108 -11.56 4.59 8.19
N THR A 109 -10.47 5.30 8.42
CA THR A 109 -9.56 5.73 7.37
C THR A 109 -8.35 4.80 7.36
N TYR A 110 -8.17 4.08 6.26
CA TYR A 110 -7.04 3.16 6.05
C TYR A 110 -5.97 3.87 5.24
N VAL A 111 -4.81 4.14 5.84
CA VAL A 111 -3.65 4.73 5.17
C VAL A 111 -2.65 3.62 4.89
N ILE A 112 -2.34 3.37 3.63
CA ILE A 112 -1.49 2.26 3.19
C ILE A 112 -0.29 2.80 2.43
N THR A 113 0.90 2.42 2.89
CA THR A 113 2.18 2.83 2.30
C THR A 113 3.02 1.59 1.99
N GLY A 114 3.36 1.36 0.73
CA GLY A 114 4.31 0.30 0.35
C GLY A 114 5.75 0.68 0.72
N ALA A 115 6.57 -0.27 1.12
CA ALA A 115 7.97 -0.06 1.47
C ALA A 115 8.91 -0.96 0.68
N ASN A 116 10.10 -0.45 0.34
CA ASN A 116 11.19 -1.20 -0.27
C ASN A 116 12.55 -0.84 0.36
N GLU A 117 13.65 -1.27 -0.25
CA GLU A 117 15.02 -1.00 0.25
C GLU A 117 15.37 0.49 0.30
N LEU A 118 14.63 1.36 -0.40
CA LEU A 118 14.80 2.81 -0.37
C LEU A 118 13.96 3.49 0.73
N GLY A 119 13.08 2.74 1.39
CA GLY A 119 12.22 3.22 2.48
C GLY A 119 10.73 3.17 2.15
N GLU A 120 9.96 4.00 2.85
CA GLU A 120 8.52 4.15 2.65
C GLU A 120 8.20 4.90 1.34
N GLY A 121 7.20 4.39 0.64
CA GLY A 121 6.69 4.93 -0.60
C GLY A 121 5.67 6.05 -0.42
N ILE A 122 4.90 6.26 -1.48
CA ILE A 122 3.78 7.20 -1.49
C ILE A 122 2.57 6.48 -0.89
N SER A 123 1.98 7.07 0.14
CA SER A 123 0.76 6.56 0.77
C SER A 123 -0.47 6.81 -0.10
N ASN A 124 -1.45 5.92 -0.03
CA ASN A 124 -2.83 6.21 -0.42
C ASN A 124 -3.77 5.90 0.75
N ASN A 125 -4.98 6.47 0.74
CA ASN A 125 -5.97 6.18 1.74
C ASN A 125 -7.39 6.12 1.17
N ASP A 126 -8.26 5.45 1.92
CA ASP A 126 -9.70 5.47 1.69
C ASP A 126 -10.45 5.27 3.01
N THR A 127 -11.71 5.72 3.04
CA THR A 127 -12.50 5.87 4.26
C THR A 127 -13.83 5.09 4.17
N PHE A 128 -14.06 4.24 5.18
CA PHE A 128 -15.19 3.32 5.22
C PHE A 128 -15.94 3.43 6.54
N SER A 129 -17.26 3.38 6.45
CA SER A 129 -18.12 3.25 7.63
C SER A 129 -19.05 2.06 7.43
N TYR A 130 -19.55 1.52 8.54
CA TYR A 130 -20.44 0.37 8.52
C TYR A 130 -21.72 0.70 9.25
N GLN A 131 -22.84 0.21 8.73
CA GLN A 131 -24.14 0.35 9.38
C GLN A 131 -24.85 -0.99 9.46
N ARG A 132 -25.72 -1.10 10.47
CA ARG A 132 -26.57 -2.26 10.64
C ARG A 132 -27.79 -2.12 9.73
N GLY A 133 -27.90 -2.99 8.73
CA GLY A 133 -29.11 -3.13 7.93
C GLY A 133 -30.15 -3.99 8.62
N THR A 134 -31.43 -3.79 8.27
CA THR A 134 -32.50 -4.72 8.60
C THR A 134 -33.08 -5.28 7.30
N TYR A 135 -33.01 -6.61 7.13
CA TYR A 135 -33.83 -7.31 6.15
C TYR A 135 -35.01 -7.97 6.86
N THR A 136 -36.18 -7.95 6.22
CA THR A 136 -37.37 -8.64 6.72
C THR A 136 -37.12 -10.15 6.72
N PHE A 137 -37.36 -10.79 7.89
CA PHE A 137 -37.08 -12.19 8.26
C PHE A 137 -35.64 -12.52 8.74
N PHE A 138 -35.39 -12.26 10.03
CA PHE A 138 -34.39 -12.88 10.93
C PHE A 138 -32.91 -13.02 10.49
N MET A 139 -32.40 -12.20 9.58
CA MET A 139 -30.95 -12.10 9.36
C MET A 139 -30.47 -10.65 9.47
N LEU A 140 -29.62 -10.39 10.46
CA LEU A 140 -28.95 -9.10 10.63
C LEU A 140 -27.79 -9.07 9.63
N ILE A 141 -27.81 -8.13 8.70
CA ILE A 141 -26.73 -7.93 7.72
C ILE A 141 -26.07 -6.59 8.02
N CYS A 142 -24.74 -6.60 8.06
CA CYS A 142 -23.95 -5.39 8.10
C CYS A 142 -23.70 -4.90 6.68
N LEU A 143 -24.02 -3.63 6.43
CA LEU A 143 -23.75 -2.99 5.15
C LEU A 143 -22.54 -2.05 5.28
N LEU A 144 -21.67 -2.14 4.28
CA LEU A 144 -20.61 -1.17 4.03
C LEU A 144 -21.22 0.11 3.44
N ILE A 145 -20.74 1.27 3.88
CA ILE A 145 -21.09 2.57 3.31
C ILE A 145 -19.80 3.31 2.94
N PHE A 146 -19.66 3.55 1.64
CA PHE A 146 -18.58 4.36 1.07
C PHE A 146 -18.80 5.84 1.36
N HIS A 147 -17.76 6.51 1.84
CA HIS A 147 -17.66 7.98 1.81
C HIS A 147 -16.51 8.34 0.86
N SER A 148 -16.81 8.50 -0.44
CA SER A 148 -15.87 9.16 -1.34
C SER A 148 -15.72 10.60 -0.88
N THR A 149 -14.49 10.99 -0.54
CA THR A 149 -14.11 12.42 -0.53
C THR A 149 -13.87 12.91 -1.94
#